data_AF-A0A818XR87-F1
#
_entry.id   AF-A0A818XR87-F1
#
_cell.length_a   1.000
_cell.length_b   1.000
_cell.length_c   1.000
_cell.angle_alpha   90.00
_cell.angle_beta   90.00
_cell.angle_gamma   90.00
#
_symmetry.space_group_name_H-M   'P 1'
#
loop_
_entity.id
_entity.type
_entity.pdbx_description
1 polymer ?
#
loop_
_entity_poly.entity_id
_entity_poly.type
_entity_poly.pdbx_seq_one_letter_code
_entity_poly.pdbx_strand_id
1 'polypeptide(L)'
;MHLHWLLIVFILLCSVNTSLSQGTHWNYGDAGPDVWEDSYPNCQGMFQSPINIQTACTVYKAFPRFQFSSATTAAQNFLITNNGHSIEATQVNKTAFPLTLSGGDLKGTYEFVNFHLHWGQNYKSGSEHQM
;
A
#
# COMPACT_ATOMS: atom_id res chain seq x y z
N MET A 1 33.46 -34.58 31.03
CA MET A 1 34.14 -33.53 30.23
C MET A 1 33.63 -33.46 28.77
N HIS A 2 32.33 -33.70 28.51
CA HIS A 2 31.76 -33.62 27.14
C HIS A 2 30.56 -32.67 27.00
N LEU A 3 30.25 -31.89 28.05
CA LEU A 3 29.09 -30.97 28.03
C LEU A 3 29.44 -29.55 27.56
N HIS A 4 30.73 -29.20 27.49
CA HIS A 4 31.16 -27.86 27.07
C HIS A 4 31.23 -27.66 25.55
N TRP A 5 31.28 -28.75 24.77
CA TRP A 5 31.44 -28.67 23.31
C TRP A 5 30.09 -28.53 22.59
N LEU A 6 28.99 -29.00 23.20
CA LEU A 6 27.63 -28.86 22.67
C LEU A 6 27.06 -27.45 22.78
N LEU A 7 27.47 -26.67 23.80
CA LEU A 7 27.01 -25.29 23.98
C LEU A 7 27.62 -24.32 22.97
N ILE A 8 28.85 -24.57 22.50
CA ILE A 8 29.56 -23.67 21.57
C ILE A 8 29.00 -23.78 20.14
N VAL A 9 28.56 -24.99 19.73
CA VAL A 9 27.95 -25.21 18.40
C VAL A 9 26.57 -24.56 18.29
N PHE A 10 25.82 -24.45 19.40
CA PHE A 10 24.49 -23.83 19.41
C PHE A 10 24.54 -22.30 19.35
N ILE A 11 25.60 -21.69 19.89
CA ILE A 11 25.77 -20.22 19.88
C ILE A 11 26.25 -19.72 18.49
N LEU A 12 26.93 -20.56 17.70
CA LEU A 12 27.40 -20.19 16.35
C LEU A 12 26.31 -20.26 15.26
N LEU A 13 25.15 -20.88 15.52
CA LEU A 13 24.04 -21.03 14.56
C LEU A 13 22.91 -19.99 14.75
N CYS A 14 22.98 -19.14 15.78
CA CYS A 14 21.97 -18.11 16.05
C CYS A 14 22.38 -16.70 15.61
N SER A 15 23.55 -16.49 15.02
CA SER A 15 23.81 -15.32 14.18
C SER A 15 23.16 -15.51 12.81
N VAL A 16 21.86 -15.80 12.80
CA VAL A 16 21.04 -15.48 11.65
C VAL A 16 21.11 -13.96 11.56
N ASN A 17 21.87 -13.46 10.59
CA ASN A 17 21.76 -12.08 10.16
C ASN A 17 20.31 -11.92 9.69
N THR A 18 19.42 -11.51 10.60
CA THR A 18 18.17 -10.88 10.21
C THR A 18 18.58 -9.52 9.69
N SER A 19 19.13 -9.47 8.47
CA SER A 19 19.04 -8.28 7.66
C SER A 19 17.55 -8.07 7.47
N LEU A 20 16.95 -7.26 8.34
CA LEU A 20 15.79 -6.50 7.95
C LEU A 20 16.22 -5.81 6.66
N SER A 21 15.72 -6.30 5.53
CA SER A 21 15.76 -5.56 4.28
C SER A 21 14.88 -4.33 4.52
N GLN A 22 15.45 -3.33 5.19
CA GLN A 22 14.96 -1.99 5.07
C GLN A 22 15.29 -1.61 3.63
N GLY A 23 14.28 -1.67 2.77
CA GLY A 23 14.40 -1.19 1.40
C GLY A 23 15.03 0.21 1.45
N THR A 24 15.97 0.45 0.55
CA THR A 24 16.57 1.78 0.38
C THR A 24 15.46 2.79 0.08
N HIS A 25 15.64 4.04 0.51
CA HIS A 25 14.63 5.08 0.31
C HIS A 25 14.26 5.24 -1.18
N TRP A 26 12.98 5.05 -1.51
CA TRP A 26 12.44 5.22 -2.87
C TRP A 26 12.01 6.67 -3.13
N ASN A 27 11.98 7.10 -4.38
CA ASN A 27 11.38 8.38 -4.78
C ASN A 27 10.82 8.33 -6.22
N TYR A 28 10.40 9.47 -6.76
CA TYR A 28 9.96 9.62 -8.16
C TYR A 28 11.00 10.32 -9.06
N GLY A 29 12.23 10.47 -8.57
CA GLY A 29 13.36 11.12 -9.23
C GLY A 29 14.45 10.12 -9.62
N ASP A 30 15.63 10.26 -9.02
CA ASP A 30 16.82 9.45 -9.29
C ASP A 30 16.68 7.98 -8.85
N ALA A 31 15.97 7.72 -7.75
CA ALA A 31 15.55 6.39 -7.32
C ALA A 31 14.09 6.13 -7.71
N GLY A 32 13.77 6.43 -8.97
CA GLY A 32 12.43 6.38 -9.57
C GLY A 32 11.89 4.96 -9.81
N PRO A 33 10.62 4.85 -10.27
CA PRO A 33 9.96 3.56 -10.51
C PRO A 33 10.74 2.57 -11.37
N ASP A 34 11.49 3.06 -12.35
CA ASP A 34 12.29 2.24 -13.28
C ASP A 34 13.41 1.43 -12.57
N VAL A 35 13.76 1.77 -11.34
CA VAL A 35 14.81 1.09 -10.55
C VAL A 35 14.33 0.60 -9.19
N TRP A 36 13.02 0.71 -8.89
CA TRP A 36 12.50 0.25 -7.60
C TRP A 36 12.74 -1.25 -7.39
N GLU A 37 12.75 -2.06 -8.45
CA GLU A 37 12.99 -3.50 -8.40
C GLU A 37 14.33 -3.91 -7.78
N ASP A 38 15.36 -3.05 -7.87
CA ASP A 38 16.69 -3.30 -7.31
C ASP A 38 16.65 -3.47 -5.79
N SER A 39 15.73 -2.74 -5.14
CA SER A 39 15.57 -2.72 -3.68
C SER A 39 14.23 -3.32 -3.22
N TYR A 40 13.26 -3.41 -4.12
CA TYR A 40 11.92 -3.92 -3.90
C TYR A 40 11.56 -4.92 -5.01
N PRO A 41 12.04 -6.19 -4.93
CA PRO A 41 11.86 -7.18 -6.00
C PRO A 41 10.41 -7.46 -6.41
N ASN A 42 9.44 -7.12 -5.56
CA ASN A 42 8.02 -7.24 -5.90
C ASN A 42 7.58 -6.22 -6.96
N CYS A 43 8.31 -5.13 -7.20
CA CYS A 43 8.01 -4.11 -8.20
C CYS A 43 8.11 -4.64 -9.65
N GLN A 44 8.81 -5.75 -9.88
CA GLN A 44 8.87 -6.47 -11.17
C GLN A 44 7.91 -7.67 -11.26
N GLY A 45 6.92 -7.77 -10.36
CA GLY A 45 5.94 -8.85 -10.36
C GLY A 45 4.93 -8.78 -11.53
N MET A 46 4.20 -9.86 -11.79
CA MET A 46 3.25 -9.91 -12.93
C MET A 46 1.94 -9.12 -12.71
N PHE A 47 1.62 -8.74 -11.47
CA PHE A 47 0.35 -8.12 -11.09
C PHE A 47 0.58 -6.74 -10.47
N GLN A 48 1.35 -5.88 -11.14
CA GLN A 48 1.56 -4.50 -10.70
C GLN A 48 0.39 -3.60 -11.10
N SER A 49 0.25 -2.52 -10.33
CA SER A 49 -0.53 -1.34 -10.67
C SER A 49 0.42 -0.15 -10.82
N PRO A 50 0.01 0.93 -11.52
CA PRO A 50 -1.26 1.12 -12.23
C PRO A 50 -1.33 0.35 -13.56
N ILE A 51 -2.52 0.35 -14.17
CA ILE A 51 -2.74 -0.16 -15.52
C ILE A 51 -3.54 0.82 -16.38
N ASN A 52 -3.43 0.67 -17.71
CA ASN A 52 -4.37 1.27 -18.65
C ASN A 52 -5.62 0.40 -18.79
N ILE A 53 -6.78 0.93 -18.41
CA ILE A 53 -8.06 0.20 -18.43
C ILE A 53 -8.66 0.30 -19.83
N GLN A 54 -8.35 -0.68 -20.68
CA GLN A 54 -8.96 -0.79 -22.00
C GLN A 54 -10.43 -1.22 -21.86
N THR A 55 -11.35 -0.25 -21.82
CA THR A 55 -12.78 -0.48 -21.55
C THR A 55 -13.41 -1.52 -22.48
N ALA A 56 -13.00 -1.55 -23.76
CA ALA A 56 -13.45 -2.54 -24.75
C ALA A 56 -13.05 -3.99 -24.43
N CYS A 57 -12.02 -4.20 -23.60
CA CYS A 57 -11.54 -5.51 -23.19
C CYS A 57 -12.05 -5.93 -21.79
N THR A 58 -12.90 -5.12 -21.17
CA THR A 58 -13.46 -5.43 -19.85
C THR A 58 -14.57 -6.49 -19.94
N VAL A 59 -14.68 -7.30 -18.89
CA VAL A 59 -15.76 -8.30 -18.77
C VAL A 59 -16.79 -7.75 -17.79
N TYR A 60 -18.04 -7.62 -18.26
CA TYR A 60 -19.14 -7.24 -17.39
C TYR A 60 -19.38 -8.32 -16.32
N LYS A 61 -19.43 -7.89 -15.06
CA LYS A 61 -19.79 -8.73 -13.92
C LYS A 61 -20.71 -7.97 -12.99
N ALA A 62 -21.79 -8.61 -12.58
CA ALA A 62 -22.72 -8.04 -11.61
C ALA A 62 -22.19 -8.27 -10.19
N PHE A 63 -22.15 -7.21 -9.40
CA PHE A 63 -21.74 -7.25 -8.00
C PHE A 63 -22.80 -6.62 -7.09
N PRO A 64 -22.90 -7.05 -5.82
CA PRO A 64 -23.62 -6.29 -4.81
C PRO A 64 -23.14 -4.84 -4.78
N ARG A 65 -24.05 -3.91 -4.46
CA ARG A 65 -23.67 -2.51 -4.26
C ARG A 65 -22.61 -2.38 -3.17
N PHE A 66 -21.72 -1.41 -3.33
CA PHE A 66 -20.86 -0.98 -2.23
C PHE A 66 -21.70 -0.48 -1.06
N GLN A 67 -21.31 -0.87 0.14
CA GLN A 67 -21.93 -0.48 1.39
C GLN A 67 -20.91 0.29 2.21
N PHE A 68 -21.24 1.54 2.49
CA PHE A 68 -20.43 2.45 3.31
C PHE A 68 -21.02 2.53 4.72
N SER A 69 -20.18 2.67 5.75
CA SER A 69 -20.69 2.92 7.10
C SER A 69 -21.48 4.24 7.16
N SER A 70 -22.47 4.34 8.04
CA SER A 70 -23.24 5.58 8.22
C SER A 70 -22.37 6.79 8.61
N ALA A 71 -21.18 6.56 9.18
CA ALA A 71 -20.21 7.59 9.47
C ALA A 71 -19.73 8.34 8.21
N THR A 72 -19.76 7.73 7.02
CA THR A 72 -19.32 8.38 5.77
C THR A 72 -20.21 9.54 5.34
N THR A 73 -21.45 9.62 5.85
CA THR A 73 -22.35 10.76 5.57
C THR A 73 -22.28 11.86 6.61
N ALA A 74 -21.52 11.66 7.69
CA ALA A 74 -21.31 12.66 8.73
C ALA A 74 -20.04 13.49 8.44
N ALA A 75 -19.90 14.64 9.11
CA ALA A 75 -18.65 15.40 9.08
C ALA A 75 -17.52 14.56 9.68
N GLN A 76 -16.43 14.41 8.93
CA GLN A 76 -15.24 13.65 9.33
C GLN A 76 -14.05 14.59 9.42
N ASN A 77 -13.18 14.36 10.40
CA ASN A 77 -11.93 15.09 10.54
C ASN A 77 -10.78 14.24 9.98
N PHE A 78 -9.93 14.89 9.21
CA PHE A 78 -8.73 14.27 8.64
C PHE A 78 -7.50 15.07 9.03
N LEU A 79 -6.42 14.37 9.35
CA LEU A 79 -5.08 14.93 9.43
C LEU A 79 -4.48 14.91 8.02
N ILE A 80 -4.15 16.07 7.49
CA ILE A 80 -3.53 16.22 6.18
C ILE A 80 -2.02 16.38 6.36
N THR A 81 -1.26 15.51 5.71
CA THR A 81 0.20 15.45 5.79
C THR A 81 0.80 15.47 4.39
N ASN A 82 1.78 16.34 4.16
CA ASN A 82 2.70 16.19 3.03
C ASN A 82 3.84 15.27 3.48
N ASN A 83 3.90 14.05 2.96
CA ASN A 83 4.89 13.05 3.35
C ASN A 83 6.14 13.04 2.43
N GLY A 84 6.29 14.03 1.55
CA GLY A 84 7.38 14.10 0.57
C GLY A 84 7.09 13.37 -0.74
N HIS A 85 6.10 12.49 -0.78
CA HIS A 85 5.69 11.72 -1.97
C HIS A 85 4.27 12.06 -2.44
N SER A 86 3.40 12.46 -1.52
CA SER A 86 2.01 12.81 -1.78
C SER A 86 1.45 13.73 -0.69
N ILE A 87 0.23 14.24 -0.91
CA ILE A 87 -0.64 14.74 0.16
C ILE A 87 -1.52 13.58 0.61
N GLU A 88 -1.33 13.16 1.86
CA GLU A 88 -2.09 12.08 2.51
C GLU A 88 -3.08 12.67 3.52
N ALA A 89 -4.33 12.20 3.50
CA ALA A 89 -5.37 12.53 4.47
C ALA A 89 -5.75 11.29 5.27
N THR A 90 -5.36 11.27 6.55
CA THR A 90 -5.62 10.16 7.48
C THR A 90 -6.81 10.48 8.40
N GLN A 91 -7.71 9.51 8.59
CA GLN A 91 -8.89 9.73 9.44
C GLN A 91 -8.49 9.93 10.91
N VAL A 92 -9.04 10.98 11.53
CA VAL A 92 -8.91 11.24 12.97
C VAL A 92 -10.04 10.52 13.73
N ASN A 93 -9.76 10.02 14.95
CA ASN A 93 -10.75 9.35 15.81
C ASN A 93 -11.43 8.11 15.20
N LYS A 94 -10.70 7.37 14.36
CA LYS A 94 -11.12 6.10 13.72
C LYS A 94 -11.78 5.10 14.67
N THR A 95 -11.34 5.05 15.94
CA THR A 95 -11.88 4.14 16.95
C THR A 95 -13.32 4.44 17.36
N ALA A 96 -13.73 5.72 17.34
CA ALA A 96 -15.09 6.13 17.71
C ALA A 96 -16.06 6.05 16.53
N PHE A 97 -15.59 6.38 15.33
CA PHE A 97 -16.43 6.47 14.12
C PHE A 97 -15.71 5.87 12.90
N PRO A 98 -15.54 4.55 12.82
CA PRO A 98 -14.81 3.93 11.72
C PRO A 98 -15.55 4.14 10.39
N LEU A 99 -14.82 4.62 9.39
CA LEU A 99 -15.30 4.63 8.01
C LEU A 99 -15.01 3.25 7.42
N THR A 100 -16.06 2.53 7.01
CA THR A 100 -15.91 1.18 6.47
C THR A 100 -16.56 1.02 5.10
N LEU A 101 -16.03 0.08 4.32
CA LEU A 101 -16.50 -0.28 2.99
C LEU A 101 -16.64 -1.80 2.87
N SER A 102 -17.77 -2.26 2.35
CA SER A 102 -18.01 -3.66 1.98
C SER A 102 -18.85 -3.75 0.70
N GLY A 103 -19.19 -4.96 0.23
CA GLY A 103 -19.91 -5.17 -1.04
C GLY A 103 -18.96 -5.15 -2.24
N GLY A 104 -19.51 -5.05 -3.46
CA GLY A 104 -18.71 -5.24 -4.68
C GLY A 104 -18.15 -6.67 -4.78
N ASP A 105 -16.87 -6.80 -5.14
CA ASP A 105 -16.11 -8.07 -5.08
C ASP A 105 -15.17 -8.16 -3.85
N LEU A 106 -15.36 -7.27 -2.86
CA LEU A 106 -14.55 -7.27 -1.64
C LEU A 106 -14.83 -8.53 -0.82
N LYS A 107 -13.78 -9.14 -0.24
CA LYS A 107 -13.89 -10.39 0.54
C LYS A 107 -14.34 -10.19 1.99
N GLY A 108 -14.58 -8.94 2.39
CA GLY A 108 -15.00 -8.58 3.73
C GLY A 108 -15.27 -7.10 3.86
N THR A 109 -15.36 -6.64 5.11
CA THR A 109 -15.47 -5.23 5.45
C THR A 109 -14.07 -4.67 5.69
N TYR A 110 -13.73 -3.61 4.97
CA TYR A 110 -12.46 -2.91 5.08
C TYR A 110 -12.67 -1.60 5.82
N GLU A 111 -11.70 -1.23 6.66
CA GLU A 111 -11.69 0.04 7.39
C GLU A 111 -10.79 1.02 6.66
N PHE A 112 -11.30 2.23 6.42
CA PHE A 112 -10.54 3.31 5.83
C PHE A 112 -9.39 3.72 6.78
N VAL A 113 -8.21 3.95 6.20
CA VAL A 113 -7.04 4.44 6.94
C VAL A 113 -6.70 5.84 6.45
N ASN A 114 -6.38 5.96 5.17
CA ASN A 114 -6.08 7.21 4.51
C ASN A 114 -6.49 7.18 3.04
N PHE A 115 -6.49 8.36 2.41
CA PHE A 115 -6.34 8.49 0.97
C PHE A 115 -5.16 9.40 0.68
N HIS A 116 -4.58 9.29 -0.51
CA HIS A 116 -3.52 10.16 -0.98
C HIS A 116 -3.77 10.52 -2.45
N LEU A 117 -3.05 11.52 -2.94
CA LEU A 117 -3.27 12.10 -4.26
C LEU A 117 -2.05 11.90 -5.16
N HIS A 118 -2.31 11.67 -6.45
CA HIS A 118 -1.31 11.73 -7.51
C HIS A 118 -1.69 12.84 -8.47
N TRP A 119 -0.71 13.64 -8.89
CA TRP A 119 -0.91 14.75 -9.80
C TRP A 119 0.33 14.98 -10.67
N GLY A 120 0.12 15.61 -11.83
CA GLY A 120 1.18 15.93 -12.77
C GLY A 120 1.54 17.40 -12.70
N GLN A 121 2.55 17.77 -13.48
CA GLN A 121 2.97 19.17 -13.61
C GLN A 121 1.92 20.03 -14.34
N ASN A 122 1.04 19.42 -15.14
CA ASN A 122 0.02 20.11 -15.90
C ASN A 122 -1.26 19.27 -16.03
N TYR A 123 -2.31 19.87 -16.59
CA TYR A 123 -3.64 19.25 -16.71
C TYR A 123 -3.71 18.02 -17.63
N LYS A 124 -2.65 17.70 -18.39
CA LYS A 124 -2.62 16.56 -19.33
C LYS A 124 -2.05 15.29 -18.71
N SER A 125 -1.47 15.36 -17.51
CA SER A 125 -0.86 14.21 -16.83
C SER A 125 -1.10 14.25 -15.33
N GLY A 126 -0.91 13.11 -14.66
CA GLY A 126 -0.93 13.04 -13.20
C GLY A 126 -1.68 11.86 -12.62
N SER A 127 -2.63 11.28 -13.36
CA SER A 127 -3.25 10.03 -12.95
C SER A 127 -2.28 8.88 -13.17
N GLU A 128 -2.27 7.94 -12.23
CA GLU A 128 -1.55 6.67 -12.39
C GLU A 128 -2.29 5.76 -13.36
N HIS A 129 -3.57 5.49 -13.10
CA HIS A 129 -4.44 4.76 -14.02
C HIS A 129 -4.86 5.62 -15.23
N GLN A 130 -5.08 4.96 -16.36
CA GLN A 130 -5.58 5.54 -17.61
C GLN A 130 -6.83 4.76 -18.09
N MET A 131 -7.61 5.34 -19.01
CA MET A 131 -8.81 4.73 -19.62
C MET A 131 -8.83 4.92 -21.12
#